data_AF-A0A7X6RK54-F1
#
_entry.id   AF-A0A7X6RK54-F1
#
_cell.length_a   1.000
_cell.length_b   1.000
_cell.length_c   1.000
_cell.angle_alpha   90.00
_cell.angle_beta   90.00
_cell.angle_gamma   90.00
#
_symmetry.space_group_name_H-M   'P 1'
#
loop_
_entity.id
_entity.type
_entity.pdbx_description
1 polymer ?
#
loop_
_entity_poly.entity_id
_entity_poly.type
_entity_poly.pdbx_seq_one_letter_code
_entity_poly.pdbx_strand_id
1 'polypeptide(L)'
;MTRPPTFTAGEFRKASASSPHQNCVRIARKHGWTAVWDDKRATTATTGSTALPTAELLLLRDEQFDHYQDGVRAGRTHRLPITQSRRSDGRYVLRAQTDTPTTGVELIFDRAELDAFHHGIRTHEFDLHRFTPADGEHSDPATALTDRIPA
;
A
#
# COMPACT_ATOMS: atom_id res chain seq x y z
N MET A 1 5.18 -10.19 -16.47
CA MET A 1 5.05 -9.31 -15.28
C MET A 1 3.72 -8.55 -15.40
N THR A 2 2.88 -8.54 -14.37
CA THR A 2 1.62 -7.75 -14.39
C THR A 2 1.92 -6.26 -14.17
N ARG A 3 1.23 -5.38 -14.89
CA ARG A 3 1.36 -3.91 -14.74
C ARG A 3 0.71 -3.44 -13.42
N PRO A 4 1.22 -2.37 -12.77
CA PRO A 4 0.51 -1.77 -11.64
C PRO A 4 -0.89 -1.30 -12.03
N PRO A 5 -1.93 -1.55 -11.21
CA PRO A 5 -3.24 -0.99 -11.45
C PRO A 5 -3.27 0.52 -11.13
N THR A 6 -4.26 1.23 -11.66
CA THR A 6 -4.56 2.59 -11.23
C THR A 6 -5.18 2.56 -9.85
N PHE A 7 -4.67 3.34 -8.89
CA PHE A 7 -5.26 3.51 -7.57
C PHE A 7 -6.06 4.81 -7.51
N THR A 8 -7.14 4.83 -6.73
CA THR A 8 -7.90 6.07 -6.42
C THR A 8 -7.72 6.45 -4.95
N ALA A 9 -7.83 7.74 -4.63
CA ALA A 9 -7.59 8.23 -3.28
C ALA A 9 -8.52 7.58 -2.21
N GLY A 10 -9.72 7.15 -2.60
CA GLY A 10 -10.68 6.48 -1.69
C GLY A 10 -10.30 5.06 -1.31
N GLU A 11 -9.38 4.42 -2.02
CA GLU A 11 -8.90 3.06 -1.72
C GLU A 11 -7.83 3.06 -0.60
N PHE A 12 -7.29 4.24 -0.26
CA PHE A 12 -6.21 4.40 0.69
C PHE A 12 -6.71 4.48 2.13
N ARG A 13 -6.15 3.61 2.97
CA ARG A 13 -6.41 3.56 4.42
C ARG A 13 -5.27 4.21 5.19
N LYS A 14 -5.64 5.08 6.13
CA LYS A 14 -4.72 5.73 7.07
C LYS A 14 -4.45 4.82 8.28
N ALA A 15 -3.28 4.94 8.90
CA ALA A 15 -3.05 4.29 10.19
C ALA A 15 -4.03 4.84 11.24
N SER A 16 -4.50 4.03 12.20
CA SER A 16 -5.43 4.52 13.22
C SER A 16 -4.74 5.48 14.22
N ALA A 17 -3.45 5.24 14.48
CA ALA A 17 -2.61 6.08 15.34
C ALA A 17 -2.22 7.43 14.69
N SER A 18 -2.53 7.60 13.40
CA SER A 18 -2.39 8.88 12.73
C SER A 18 -3.37 9.91 13.27
N SER A 19 -2.88 11.05 13.74
CA SER A 19 -3.77 12.14 14.17
C SER A 19 -4.71 12.56 13.02
N PRO A 20 -6.00 12.84 13.29
CA PRO A 20 -6.95 13.28 12.27
C PRO A 20 -6.48 14.54 11.52
N HIS A 21 -5.70 15.37 12.20
CA HIS A 21 -5.20 16.65 11.70
C HIS A 21 -3.74 16.61 11.22
N GLN A 22 -3.06 15.46 11.30
CA GLN A 22 -1.71 15.33 10.76
C GLN A 22 -1.72 14.54 9.47
N ASN A 23 -0.90 15.01 8.55
CA ASN A 23 -0.65 14.35 7.28
C ASN A 23 -0.03 12.98 7.53
N CYS A 24 -0.43 11.94 6.81
CA CYS A 24 0.09 10.61 7.07
C CYS A 24 0.22 9.76 5.82
N VAL A 25 1.06 8.75 5.98
CA VAL A 25 1.09 7.58 5.12
C VAL A 25 -0.29 6.96 5.05
N ARG A 26 -0.75 6.72 3.82
CA ARG A 26 -1.88 5.85 3.56
C ARG A 26 -1.45 4.69 2.68
N ILE A 27 -2.10 3.55 2.90
CA ILE A 27 -1.83 2.30 2.20
C ILE A 27 -3.07 1.88 1.43
N ALA A 28 -2.90 1.45 0.18
CA ALA A 28 -3.91 0.72 -0.58
C ALA A 28 -3.30 -0.57 -1.10
N ARG A 29 -4.08 -1.66 -1.15
CA ARG A 29 -3.65 -2.95 -1.68
C ARG A 29 -4.71 -3.49 -2.62
N LYS A 30 -4.34 -3.90 -3.83
CA LYS A 30 -5.21 -4.60 -4.79
C LYS A 30 -4.44 -5.27 -5.91
N HIS A 31 -4.99 -6.34 -6.47
CA HIS A 31 -4.44 -7.06 -7.63
C HIS A 31 -2.95 -7.43 -7.49
N GLY A 32 -2.49 -7.81 -6.29
CA GLY A 32 -1.09 -8.17 -6.02
C GLY A 32 -0.14 -6.98 -5.88
N TRP A 33 -0.67 -5.77 -5.72
CA TRP A 33 0.09 -4.53 -5.57
C TRP A 33 -0.29 -3.78 -4.31
N THR A 34 0.72 -3.27 -3.62
CA THR A 34 0.60 -2.29 -2.56
C THR A 34 1.05 -0.91 -3.06
N ALA A 35 0.24 0.10 -2.80
CA ALA A 35 0.58 1.50 -2.98
C ALA A 35 0.68 2.21 -1.63
N VAL A 36 1.75 2.98 -1.46
CA VAL A 36 1.94 3.92 -0.34
C VAL A 36 1.80 5.33 -0.88
N TRP A 37 0.97 6.14 -0.24
CA TRP A 37 0.71 7.52 -0.62
C TRP A 37 0.87 8.47 0.56
N ASP A 38 1.43 9.64 0.31
CA ASP A 38 1.50 10.75 1.28
C ASP A 38 0.31 11.68 1.04
N ASP A 39 -0.65 11.70 1.97
CA ASP A 39 -1.89 12.45 1.78
C ASP A 39 -1.70 13.97 1.77
N LYS A 40 -0.49 14.48 2.08
CA LYS A 40 -0.07 15.86 1.80
C LYS A 40 -0.23 16.25 0.33
N ARG A 41 -0.17 15.28 -0.58
CA ARG A 41 -0.33 15.50 -2.02
C ARG A 41 -1.79 15.72 -2.42
N ALA A 42 -2.74 15.43 -1.53
CA ALA A 42 -4.14 15.74 -1.76
C ALA A 42 -4.37 17.26 -1.84
N THR A 43 -5.20 17.68 -2.78
CA THR A 43 -5.67 19.07 -2.91
C THR A 43 -7.16 19.13 -2.58
N THR A 44 -7.75 20.32 -2.57
CA THR A 44 -9.21 20.49 -2.43
C THR A 44 -10.00 19.83 -3.56
N ALA A 45 -9.37 19.52 -4.69
CA ALA A 45 -9.97 18.79 -5.81
C ALA A 45 -9.85 17.26 -5.68
N THR A 46 -9.07 16.75 -4.72
CA THR A 46 -8.86 15.31 -4.53
C THR A 46 -10.06 14.71 -3.81
N THR A 47 -10.84 13.90 -4.54
CA THR A 47 -11.98 13.15 -4.01
C THR A 47 -11.66 11.65 -3.97
N GLY A 48 -12.55 10.85 -3.37
CA GLY A 48 -12.35 9.39 -3.29
C GLY A 48 -12.21 8.71 -4.66
N SER A 49 -12.79 9.28 -5.73
CA SER A 49 -12.69 8.73 -7.10
C SER A 49 -11.49 9.27 -7.89
N THR A 50 -10.73 10.22 -7.35
CA THR A 50 -9.54 10.76 -8.02
C THR A 50 -8.49 9.68 -8.21
N ALA A 51 -8.20 9.35 -9.46
CA ALA A 51 -7.08 8.49 -9.83
C ALA A 51 -5.75 9.18 -9.49
N LEU A 52 -4.87 8.48 -8.76
CA LEU A 52 -3.58 9.00 -8.35
C LEU A 52 -2.50 8.63 -9.37
N PRO A 53 -1.65 9.60 -9.79
CA PRO A 53 -0.53 9.30 -10.68
C PRO A 53 0.47 8.36 -10.02
N THR A 54 1.00 7.39 -10.77
CA THR A 54 2.03 6.47 -10.25
C THR A 54 3.30 7.18 -9.79
N ALA A 55 3.58 8.39 -10.30
CA ALA A 55 4.69 9.25 -9.87
C ALA A 55 4.49 9.85 -8.46
N GLU A 56 3.34 9.63 -7.83
CA GLU A 56 3.05 10.04 -6.46
C GLU A 56 2.97 8.86 -5.48
N LEU A 57 3.11 7.63 -6.00
CA LEU A 57 2.90 6.40 -5.24
C LEU A 57 4.20 5.61 -5.11
N LEU A 58 4.52 5.20 -3.89
CA LEU A 58 5.48 4.14 -3.69
C LEU A 58 4.78 2.82 -4.05
N LEU A 59 5.18 2.17 -5.14
CA LEU A 59 4.55 0.94 -5.61
C LEU A 59 5.44 -0.27 -5.33
N LEU A 60 4.86 -1.27 -4.67
CA LEU A 60 5.50 -2.55 -4.37
C LEU A 60 4.55 -3.70 -4.71
N ARG A 61 5.11 -4.89 -4.93
CA ARG A 61 4.32 -6.12 -4.86
C ARG A 61 3.85 -6.34 -3.43
N ASP A 62 2.71 -7.01 -3.28
CA ASP A 62 2.16 -7.33 -1.96
C ASP A 62 3.17 -8.10 -1.09
N GLU A 63 3.88 -9.07 -1.67
CA GLU A 63 4.88 -9.87 -0.95
C GLU A 63 6.09 -9.03 -0.50
N GLN A 64 6.46 -8.02 -1.29
CA GLN A 64 7.53 -7.08 -0.92
C GLN A 64 7.11 -6.18 0.24
N PHE A 65 5.85 -5.73 0.23
CA PHE A 65 5.32 -4.96 1.35
C PHE A 65 5.19 -5.82 2.61
N ASP A 66 4.75 -7.07 2.49
CA ASP A 66 4.66 -7.99 3.64
C ASP A 66 6.05 -8.29 4.24
N HIS A 67 7.07 -8.50 3.39
CA HIS A 67 8.45 -8.61 3.88
C HIS A 67 8.93 -7.34 4.61
N TYR A 68 8.53 -6.15 4.15
CA TYR A 68 8.81 -4.91 4.87
C TYR A 68 8.09 -4.87 6.23
N GLN A 69 6.81 -5.25 6.28
CA GLN A 69 6.03 -5.31 7.53
C GLN A 69 6.68 -6.23 8.56
N ASP A 70 7.08 -7.44 8.16
CA ASP A 70 7.76 -8.41 9.02
C ASP A 70 9.13 -7.89 9.49
N GLY A 71 9.85 -7.19 8.63
CA GLY A 71 11.08 -6.48 8.98
C GLY A 71 10.86 -5.49 10.12
N VAL A 72 9.91 -4.57 9.97
CA VAL A 72 9.59 -3.54 10.97
C VAL A 72 9.11 -4.15 12.28
N ARG A 73 8.28 -5.21 12.23
CA ARG A 73 7.82 -5.95 13.42
C ARG A 73 8.97 -6.60 14.18
N ALA A 74 9.97 -7.12 13.46
CA ALA A 74 11.20 -7.66 14.03
C ALA A 74 12.22 -6.58 14.45
N GLY A 75 11.86 -5.29 14.41
CA GLY A 75 12.76 -4.18 14.75
C GLY A 75 13.85 -3.90 13.70
N ARG A 76 13.74 -4.47 12.50
CA ARG A 76 14.65 -4.23 11.38
C ARG A 76 14.15 -3.08 10.53
N THR A 77 15.07 -2.23 10.08
CA THR A 77 14.75 -1.09 9.20
C THR A 77 15.72 -0.95 8.03
N HIS A 78 16.60 -1.92 7.84
CA HIS A 78 17.64 -1.94 6.81
C HIS A 78 17.50 -3.19 5.94
N ARG A 79 17.95 -3.11 4.68
CA ARG A 79 17.86 -4.21 3.69
C ARG A 79 16.43 -4.74 3.50
N LEU A 80 15.44 -3.85 3.61
CA LEU A 80 14.04 -4.15 3.35
C LEU A 80 13.60 -3.56 2.01
N PRO A 81 12.49 -4.04 1.42
CA PRO A 81 11.95 -3.52 0.16
C PRO A 81 11.56 -2.03 0.20
N ILE A 82 11.38 -1.46 1.39
CA ILE A 82 11.33 -0.01 1.59
C ILE A 82 12.53 0.39 2.43
N THR A 83 13.38 1.26 1.89
CA THR A 83 14.50 1.85 2.60
C THR A 83 14.12 3.19 3.20
N GLN A 84 14.65 3.46 4.39
CA GLN A 84 14.49 4.71 5.10
C GLN A 84 15.85 5.39 5.28
N SER A 85 15.92 6.68 5.00
CA SER A 85 17.14 7.48 5.20
C SER A 85 16.80 8.78 5.89
N ARG A 86 17.55 9.12 6.95
CA ARG A 86 17.40 10.40 7.64
C ARG A 86 18.10 11.51 6.87
N ARG A 87 17.43 12.64 6.69
CA ARG A 87 17.95 13.87 6.09
C ARG A 87 18.58 14.77 7.17
N SER A 88 19.36 15.75 6.73
CA SER A 88 19.97 16.77 7.59
C SER A 88 18.94 17.67 8.31
N ASP A 89 17.75 17.84 7.72
CA ASP A 89 16.63 18.60 8.30
C ASP A 89 15.84 17.81 9.37
N GLY A 90 16.27 16.59 9.70
CA GLY A 90 15.61 15.73 10.68
C GLY A 90 14.44 14.91 10.13
N ARG A 91 14.05 15.09 8.86
CA ARG A 91 13.02 14.28 8.19
C ARG A 91 13.58 12.94 7.68
N TYR A 92 12.69 12.03 7.32
CA TYR A 92 12.98 10.70 6.82
C TYR A 92 12.44 10.55 5.39
N VAL A 93 13.26 10.00 4.50
CA VAL A 93 12.86 9.67 3.13
C VAL A 93 12.64 8.17 3.03
N LEU A 94 11.46 7.78 2.55
CA LEU A 94 11.12 6.40 2.19
C LEU A 94 11.24 6.22 0.68
N ARG A 95 11.92 5.15 0.27
CA ARG A 95 12.11 4.75 -1.14
C ARG A 95 11.86 3.26 -1.30
N ALA A 96 11.24 2.87 -2.40
CA ALA A 96 11.14 1.46 -2.78
C ALA A 96 12.49 0.98 -3.31
N GLN A 97 12.91 -0.20 -2.90
CA GLN A 97 13.98 -0.95 -3.52
C GLN A 97 13.32 -2.00 -4.41
N THR A 98 13.06 -1.65 -5.66
CA THR A 98 12.45 -2.55 -6.64
C THR A 98 13.38 -2.69 -7.84
N ASP A 99 13.39 -3.88 -8.44
CA ASP A 99 14.16 -4.19 -9.66
C ASP A 99 13.67 -3.37 -10.87
N THR A 100 12.42 -2.89 -10.81
CA THR A 100 11.86 -1.88 -11.70
C THR A 100 11.43 -0.70 -10.84
N PRO A 101 12.31 0.29 -10.63
CA PRO A 101 11.96 1.46 -9.84
C PRO A 101 10.73 2.12 -10.47
N THR A 102 9.71 2.45 -9.67
CA THR A 102 9.02 3.73 -9.92
C THR A 102 10.05 4.81 -9.64
N THR A 103 10.94 5.04 -10.61
CA THR A 103 12.18 5.78 -10.44
C THR A 103 11.86 7.19 -9.97
N GLY A 104 12.30 7.55 -8.77
CA GLY A 104 12.22 8.91 -8.25
C GLY A 104 11.04 9.25 -7.33
N VAL A 105 10.16 8.31 -6.98
CA VAL A 105 9.16 8.58 -5.95
C VAL A 105 9.80 8.52 -4.56
N GLU A 106 9.80 9.66 -3.90
CA GLU A 106 10.25 9.82 -2.52
C GLU A 106 9.08 10.30 -1.66
N LEU A 107 8.85 9.59 -0.55
CA LEU A 107 7.92 10.02 0.46
C LEU A 107 8.70 10.58 1.66
N ILE A 108 8.38 11.80 2.07
CA ILE A 108 9.12 12.53 3.10
C ILE A 108 8.24 12.66 4.33
N PHE A 109 8.76 12.16 5.45
CA PHE A 109 8.07 12.13 6.73
C PHE A 109 8.87 12.80 7.81
N ASP A 110 8.18 13.43 8.77
CA ASP A 110 8.82 13.72 10.04
C ASP A 110 8.92 12.44 10.91
N ARG A 111 9.47 12.60 12.12
CA ARG A 111 9.64 11.48 13.04
C ARG A 111 8.30 10.91 13.53
N ALA A 112 7.32 11.76 13.81
CA ALA A 112 6.04 11.34 14.34
C ALA A 112 5.22 10.58 13.29
N GLU A 113 5.26 11.05 12.04
CA GLU A 113 4.64 10.37 10.90
C GLU A 113 5.25 8.98 10.65
N LEU A 114 6.58 8.86 10.72
CA LEU A 114 7.26 7.57 10.58
C LEU A 114 6.92 6.62 11.74
N ASP A 115 6.91 7.13 12.97
CA ASP A 115 6.58 6.34 14.16
C ASP A 115 5.11 5.87 14.12
N ALA A 116 4.17 6.70 13.66
CA ALA A 116 2.77 6.33 13.45
C ALA A 116 2.60 5.27 12.36
N PHE A 117 3.34 5.38 11.25
CA PHE A 117 3.32 4.37 10.20
C PHE A 117 3.84 3.02 10.71
N HIS A 118 4.97 3.01 11.43
CA HIS A 118 5.50 1.80 12.05
C HIS A 118 4.58 1.24 13.13
N HIS A 119 3.86 2.09 13.86
CA HIS A 119 2.84 1.65 14.80
C HIS A 119 1.72 0.89 14.09
N GLY A 120 1.19 1.41 12.98
CA GLY A 120 0.18 0.70 12.16
C GLY A 120 0.66 -0.66 11.66
N ILE A 121 1.94 -0.77 11.27
CA ILE A 121 2.55 -2.05 10.88
C ILE A 121 2.60 -3.02 12.07
N ARG A 122 3.07 -2.57 13.24
CA ARG A 122 3.17 -3.40 14.45
C ARG A 122 1.82 -3.84 15.00
N THR A 123 0.76 -3.09 14.70
CA THR A 123 -0.63 -3.40 15.10
C THR A 123 -1.44 -4.06 13.99
N HIS A 124 -0.79 -4.53 12.93
CA HIS A 124 -1.41 -5.33 11.86
C HIS A 124 -2.49 -4.58 11.05
N GLU A 125 -2.43 -3.25 11.00
CA GLU A 125 -3.43 -2.43 10.28
C GLU A 125 -3.34 -2.58 8.76
N PHE A 126 -2.14 -2.94 8.26
CA PHE A 126 -1.85 -3.03 6.83
C PHE A 126 -1.72 -4.46 6.30
N ASP A 127 -2.15 -5.45 7.08
CA ASP A 127 -2.19 -6.85 6.64
C ASP A 127 -3.13 -7.05 5.46
N LEU A 128 -2.74 -7.89 4.50
CA LEU A 128 -3.45 -8.07 3.24
C LEU A 128 -4.94 -8.40 3.42
N HIS A 129 -5.28 -9.27 4.36
CA HIS A 129 -6.66 -9.67 4.67
C HIS A 129 -7.58 -8.50 5.10
N ARG A 130 -7.01 -7.36 5.48
CA ARG A 130 -7.77 -6.14 5.79
C ARG A 130 -8.21 -5.40 4.53
N PHE A 131 -7.58 -5.65 3.38
CA PHE A 131 -7.79 -4.96 2.11
C PHE A 131 -8.51 -5.82 1.08
N THR A 132 -8.43 -7.13 1.22
CA THR A 132 -9.34 -8.03 0.51
C THR A 132 -10.75 -7.82 1.10
N PRO A 133 -11.77 -7.52 0.29
CA PRO A 133 -13.14 -7.73 0.76
C PRO A 133 -13.23 -9.19 1.19
N ALA A 134 -13.85 -9.48 2.35
CA ALA A 134 -14.17 -10.86 2.71
C ALA A 134 -14.89 -11.47 1.51
N ASP A 135 -14.28 -12.47 0.88
CA ASP A 135 -14.70 -12.98 -0.43
C ASP A 135 -16.21 -13.21 -0.43
N GLY A 136 -16.92 -12.42 -1.23
CA GLY A 136 -18.21 -12.83 -1.74
C GLY A 136 -17.93 -14.02 -2.64
N GLU A 137 -18.46 -15.18 -2.25
CA GLU A 137 -18.54 -16.42 -3.03
C GLU A 137 -18.57 -16.14 -4.54
N HIS A 138 -17.44 -16.36 -5.22
CA HIS A 138 -17.48 -16.73 -6.64
C HIS A 138 -17.81 -18.23 -6.71
N SER A 139 -19.05 -18.57 -6.33
CA SER A 139 -19.69 -19.79 -6.81
C SER A 139 -20.31 -19.45 -8.16
N ASP A 140 -19.56 -19.74 -9.22
CA ASP A 140 -20.08 -19.74 -10.58
C ASP A 140 -20.30 -21.21 -11.00
N PRO A 141 -21.44 -21.86 -10.70
CA PRO A 141 -21.73 -23.19 -11.20
C PRO A 141 -22.42 -23.07 -12.57
N ALA A 142 -21.75 -22.44 -13.54
CA ALA A 142 -22.28 -22.30 -14.90
C ALA A 142 -21.32 -22.82 -15.95
N THR A 143 -20.54 -23.86 -15.67
CA THR A 143 -19.92 -24.70 -16.71
C THR A 143 -19.70 -26.13 -16.21
N ALA A 144 -20.79 -26.87 -16.05
CA ALA A 144 -20.78 -28.33 -16.20
C ALA A 144 -21.76 -28.68 -17.32
N LEU A 145 -21.30 -28.43 -18.54
CA LEU A 145 -21.92 -28.87 -19.78
C LEU A 145 -21.79 -30.40 -19.89
N THR A 146 -22.76 -31.01 -20.58
CA THR A 146 -22.73 -32.37 -21.17
C THR A 146 -22.74 -33.56 -20.22
N ASP A 147 -23.93 -33.95 -19.76
CA ASP A 147 -24.36 -35.33 -19.93
C ASP A 147 -25.89 -35.44 -19.89
N ARG A 148 -26.45 -36.42 -20.61
CA ARG A 148 -27.89 -36.75 -20.78
C ARG A 148 -28.60 -36.19 -22.00
N ILE A 149 -28.17 -36.67 -23.17
CA ILE A 149 -29.11 -37.13 -24.18
C ILE A 149 -28.90 -38.64 -24.33
N PRO A 150 -29.93 -39.48 -24.16
CA PRO A 150 -30.05 -40.66 -24.97
C PRO A 150 -31.33 -40.65 -25.82
N ALA A 151 -31.21 -41.39 -26.92
CA ALA A 151 -32.03 -41.43 -28.13
C ALA A 151 -33.51 -41.82 -27.94
#